data_AF-Q1IK23-F1
#
_entry.id   AF-Q1IK23-F1
#
_cell.length_a   1.000
_cell.length_b   1.000
_cell.length_c   1.000
_cell.angle_alpha   90.00
_cell.angle_beta   90.00
_cell.angle_gamma   90.00
#
_symmetry.space_group_name_H-M   'P 1'
#
loop_
_entity.id
_entity.type
_entity.pdbx_description
1 polymer ?
#
loop_
_entity_poly.entity_id
_entity_poly.type
_entity_poly.pdbx_seq_one_letter_code
_entity_poly.pdbx_strand_id
1 'polypeptide(L)' 'MKLMTGFDSNYRYILVAARRARQIQNGAHPTIDTQTKKSCRIAEEEVKAGNIQWYIPEKKTAAEIAKEQLDQAIPDA' A
#
# COMPACT_ATOMS: atom_id res chain seq x y z
N MET A 1 -19.85 1.24 15.05
CA MET A 1 -18.42 0.86 14.89
C MET A 1 -17.68 2.12 14.46
N LYS A 2 -16.60 2.54 15.16
CA LYS A 2 -15.89 3.79 14.87
C LYS A 2 -14.95 3.60 13.68
N LEU A 3 -15.02 4.48 12.68
CA LEU A 3 -14.09 4.49 11.55
C LEU A 3 -12.70 4.94 12.01
N MET A 4 -11.67 4.33 11.43
CA MET A 4 -10.29 4.79 11.61
C MET A 4 -10.09 6.11 10.88
N THR A 5 -9.43 7.06 11.54
CA THR A 5 -9.16 8.40 11.00
C THR A 5 -8.32 8.29 9.72
N GLY A 6 -8.75 8.95 8.64
CA GLY A 6 -8.06 8.91 7.34
C GLY A 6 -8.54 7.80 6.39
N PHE A 7 -9.50 6.96 6.80
CA PHE A 7 -10.13 5.96 5.94
C PHE A 7 -11.63 6.24 5.78
N ASP A 8 -12.16 5.93 4.59
CA ASP A 8 -13.60 6.00 4.30
C ASP A 8 -14.37 4.78 4.82
N SER A 9 -13.68 3.64 4.97
CA SER A 9 -14.24 2.36 5.38
C SER A 9 -13.23 1.55 6.19
N ASN A 10 -13.74 0.84 7.20
CA ASN A 10 -12.97 -0.14 7.97
C ASN A 10 -12.39 -1.25 7.08
N TYR A 11 -13.06 -1.58 5.97
CA TYR A 11 -12.56 -2.57 5.02
C TYR A 11 -11.24 -2.11 4.38
N ARG A 12 -11.15 -0.82 4.01
CA ARG A 12 -9.95 -0.28 3.38
C ARG A 12 -8.78 -0.20 4.35
N TYR A 13 -9.05 0.15 5.60
CA TYR A 13 -8.07 0.05 6.68
C TYR A 13 -7.50 -1.37 6.80
N ILE A 14 -8.36 -2.40 6.83
CA ILE A 14 -7.92 -3.80 6.93
C ILE A 14 -7.05 -4.20 5.72
N LEU A 15 -7.45 -3.81 4.50
CA LEU A 15 -6.68 -4.12 3.30
C LEU A 15 -5.28 -3.48 3.31
N VAL A 16 -5.20 -2.20 3.70
CA VAL A 16 -3.91 -1.48 3.76
C VAL A 16 -3.02 -2.09 4.84
N ALA A 17 -3.54 -2.33 6.05
CA ALA A 17 -2.80 -2.96 7.14
C ALA A 17 -2.34 -4.37 6.76
N ALA A 18 -3.19 -5.18 6.13
CA ALA A 18 -2.84 -6.53 5.68
C ALA A 18 -1.76 -6.52 4.59
N ARG A 19 -1.83 -5.58 3.63
CA ARG A 19 -0.81 -5.43 2.59
C ARG A 19 0.53 -5.03 3.20
N ARG A 20 0.53 -4.10 4.16
CA ARG A 20 1.74 -3.69 4.87
C ARG A 20 2.32 -4.83 5.71
N ALA A 21 1.48 -5.60 6.41
CA ALA A 21 1.94 -6.77 7.15
C ALA A 21 2.67 -7.79 6.25
N ARG A 22 2.20 -8.02 5.02
CA ARG A 22 2.91 -8.87 4.05
C ARG A 22 4.28 -8.32 3.65
N GLN A 23 4.41 -7.00 3.50
CA GLN A 23 5.73 -6.40 3.22
C GLN A 23 6.71 -6.70 4.36
N ILE A 24 6.26 -6.55 5.61
CA ILE A 24 7.09 -6.86 6.80
C ILE A 24 7.44 -8.35 6.84
N GLN A 25 6.49 -9.23 6.53
CA GLN A 25 6.74 -10.68 6.43
C GLN A 25 7.78 -11.02 5.36
N ASN A 26 7.80 -10.26 4.26
CA ASN A 26 8.78 -10.41 3.18
C ASN A 26 10.14 -9.73 3.51
N GLY A 27 10.33 -9.22 4.73
CA GLY A 27 11.58 -8.62 5.18
C GLY A 27 11.65 -7.11 5.07
N ALA A 28 10.56 -6.40 4.77
CA ALA A 28 10.55 -4.94 4.81
C ALA A 28 10.75 -4.43 6.24
N HIS A 29 11.56 -3.39 6.40
CA HIS A 29 11.80 -2.78 7.71
C HIS A 29 10.53 -2.07 8.24
N PRO A 30 10.20 -2.27 9.53
CA PRO A 30 9.25 -1.44 10.24
C PRO A 30 9.70 0.02 10.30
N THR A 31 8.75 0.94 10.21
CA THR A 31 8.94 2.40 10.28
C THR A 31 8.83 2.94 11.71
N ILE A 32 8.29 2.14 12.62
CA ILE A 32 8.16 2.45 14.05
C ILE A 32 8.86 1.36 14.85
N ASP A 33 9.36 1.73 16.03
CA ASP A 33 9.87 0.77 16.98
C ASP A 33 8.71 0.21 17.80
N THR A 34 8.57 -1.11 17.81
CA THR A 34 7.44 -1.80 18.47
C THR A 34 7.96 -2.90 19.38
N GLN A 35 7.30 -3.08 20.53
CA GLN A 35 7.64 -4.19 21.44
C GLN A 35 7.22 -5.56 20.91
N THR A 36 6.35 -5.60 19.89
CA THR A 36 5.81 -6.84 19.33
C THR A 36 6.57 -7.28 18.09
N LYS A 37 6.63 -8.60 17.87
CA LYS A 37 7.19 -9.18 16.64
C LYS A 37 6.11 -9.59 15.63
N LYS A 38 4.83 -9.40 15.97
CA LYS A 38 3.71 -9.80 15.10
C LYS A 38 3.55 -8.77 13.98
N SER A 39 3.85 -9.17 12.74
CA SER A 39 3.79 -8.31 11.55
C SER A 39 2.46 -7.57 11.39
N CYS A 40 1.32 -8.22 11.66
CA CYS A 40 0.01 -7.56 11.60
C CYS A 40 -0.12 -6.43 12.64
N ARG A 41 0.41 -6.63 13.85
CA ARG A 41 0.32 -5.64 14.92
C ARG A 41 1.22 -4.43 14.64
N ILE A 42 2.41 -4.68 14.11
CA ILE A 42 3.32 -3.62 13.64
C ILE A 42 2.62 -2.79 12.56
N ALA A 43 2.05 -3.43 11.55
CA ALA A 43 1.34 -2.74 10.47
C ALA A 43 0.15 -1.90 10.98
N GLU A 44 -0.63 -2.39 11.96
CA GLU A 44 -1.70 -1.61 12.58
C GLU A 44 -1.18 -0.35 13.27
N GLU A 45 -0.07 -0.46 14.00
CA GLU A 45 0.54 0.64 14.73
C GLU A 45 1.15 1.67 13.76
N GLU A 46 1.78 1.23 12.67
CA GLU A 46 2.28 2.12 11.61
C GLU A 46 1.16 2.89 10.89
N VAL A 47 0.05 2.21 10.59
CA VAL A 47 -1.12 2.84 9.95
C VAL A 47 -1.77 3.85 10.90
N LYS A 48 -1.82 3.55 12.22
CA LYS A 48 -2.33 4.50 13.24
C LYS A 48 -1.40 5.69 13.45
N ALA A 49 -0.09 5.49 13.33
CA ALA A 49 0.90 6.56 13.40
C ALA A 49 0.84 7.49 12.17
N GLY A 50 0.17 7.07 11.09
CA GLY A 50 0.08 7.83 9.84
C GLY A 50 1.33 7.70 8.96
N ASN A 51 2.22 6.75 9.26
CA ASN A 51 3.48 6.55 8.52
C ASN A 51 3.27 5.81 7.20
N ILE A 52 2.09 5.21 6.99
CA ILE A 52 1.78 4.41 5.79
C ILE A 52 0.82 5.18 4.88
N GLN A 53 1.35 5.68 3.78
CA GLN A 53 0.56 6.26 2.70
C GLN A 53 0.01 5.17 1.79
N TRP A 54 -1.25 5.30 1.39
CA TRP A 54 -1.88 4.44 0.39
C TRP A 54 -2.54 5.29 -0.69
N TYR A 55 -2.64 4.74 -1.91
CA TYR A 55 -3.34 5.37 -3.03
C TYR A 55 -4.03 4.29 -3.86
N ILE A 56 -5.07 4.70 -4.59
CA ILE A 56 -5.73 3.84 -5.57
C ILE A 56 -5.06 4.13 -6.91
N PRO A 57 -4.33 3.17 -7.49
CA PRO A 57 -3.81 3.37 -8.83
C PRO A 57 -4.99 3.53 -9.80
N GLU A 58 -4.90 4.51 -10.69
CA GLU A 58 -5.84 4.62 -11.80
C GLU A 58 -5.75 3.35 -12.65
N LYS A 59 -6.89 2.77 -12.98
CA LYS A 59 -6.93 1.59 -13.84
C LYS A 59 -6.60 2.04 -15.26
N LYS A 60 -5.32 2.03 -15.61
CA LYS A 60 -4.91 2.11 -17.02
C LYS A 60 -5.49 0.89 -17.73
N THR A 61 -6.22 1.14 -18.81
CA THR A 61 -6.74 0.06 -19.67
C THR A 61 -5.56 -0.68 -20.30
N ALA A 62 -5.75 -1.97 -20.64
CA ALA A 62 -4.71 -2.76 -21.31
C ALA A 62 -4.22 -2.09 -22.60
N ALA A 63 -5.10 -1.35 -23.29
CA ALA A 63 -4.77 -0.56 -24.47
C ALA A 63 -3.85 0.63 -24.16
N GLU A 64 -4.05 1.32 -23.04
CA GLU A 64 -3.18 2.43 -22.60
C GLU A 64 -1.81 1.93 -22.14
N ILE A 65 -1.76 0.81 -21.43
CA ILE A 65 -0.49 0.17 -21.02
C ILE A 65 0.30 -0.27 -22.25
N ALA A 66 -0.36 -0.88 -23.23
CA ALA A 66 0.29 -1.32 -24.47
C ALA A 66 0.81 -0.14 -25.32
N LYS A 67 0.06 0.97 -25.39
CA LYS A 67 0.53 2.20 -26.08
C LYS A 67 1.75 2.80 -25.40
N GLU A 68 1.73 2.94 -24.07
CA GLU A 68 2.84 3.51 -23.31
C GLU A 68 4.13 2.66 -23.43
N GLN A 69 3.99 1.34 -23.52
CA GLN A 69 5.10 0.42 -23.81
C GLN A 69 5.63 0.51 -25.24
N LEU A 70 4.74 0.75 -26.22
CA LEU A 70 5.12 0.93 -27.63
C LEU A 70 5.89 2.24 -27.82
N ASP A 71 5.40 3.33 -27.20
CA ASP A 71 6.01 4.66 -27.25
C ASP A 71 7.38 4.69 -26.55
N GLN A 72 7.58 3.91 -25.47
CA GLN A 72 8.89 3.75 -24.84
C GLN A 72 9.88 2.92 -25.66
N ALA A 73 9.39 1.98 -26.48
CA ALA A 73 10.24 1.10 -27.28
C ALA A 73 10.75 1.76 -28.57
N ILE A 74 10.13 2.86 -29.00
CA ILE A 74 10.52 3.61 -30.21
C ILE A 74 10.69 5.10 -29.81
N PRO A 75 11.85 5.49 -29.25
CA PRO A 75 12.07 6.86 -28.80
C PRO A 75 12.27 7.88 -29.94
N ASP A 76 12.55 7.45 -31.17
CA ASP A 76 12.85 8.32 -32.33
C ASP A 76 12.11 7.88 -33.60
N ALA A 77 10.87 8.34 -33.77
CA ALA A 77 10.16 8.41 -35.07
C ALA A 77 9.71 9.84 -35.34
#